data_AF-A0A4R4VVT8-F1
#
_entry.id   AF-A0A4R4VVT8-F1
#
_cell.length_a   1.000
_cell.length_b   1.000
_cell.length_c   1.000
_cell.angle_alpha   90.00
_cell.angle_beta   90.00
_cell.angle_gamma   90.00
#
_symmetry.space_group_name_H-M   'P 1'
#
loop_
_entity.id
_entity.type
_entity.pdbx_description
1 polymer ?
#
loop_
_entity_poly.entity_id
_entity_poly.type
_entity_poly.pdbx_seq_one_letter_code
_entity_poly.pdbx_strand_id
1 'polypeptide(L)' 'MPEYLTYVWRPVPGKRHAFPVAATKLDPEETATAYCGAEVEAAKLHDLNEIAWILEPTCMDCWKHLADDPPAR' A
#
# COMPACT_ATOMS: atom_id res chain seq x y z
N MET A 1 -6.71 1.67 -14.37
CA MET A 1 -6.10 0.58 -13.58
C MET A 1 -7.00 -0.63 -13.73
N PRO A 2 -6.44 -1.84 -13.85
CA PRO A 2 -7.27 -2.96 -14.16
C PRO A 2 -8.24 -3.24 -13.01
N GLU A 3 -9.50 -3.49 -13.36
CA GLU A 3 -10.62 -3.67 -12.42
C GLU A 3 -10.49 -4.93 -11.54
N TYR A 4 -9.38 -5.66 -11.65
CA TYR A 4 -9.10 -6.92 -10.95
C TYR A 4 -8.08 -6.81 -9.82
N LEU A 5 -7.43 -5.65 -9.62
CA LEU A 5 -6.52 -5.47 -8.48
C LEU A 5 -7.32 -5.01 -7.26
N THR A 6 -7.29 -5.79 -6.18
CA THR A 6 -7.99 -5.47 -4.92
C THR A 6 -7.08 -4.71 -3.95
N TYR A 7 -5.77 -4.89 -4.06
CA TYR A 7 -4.75 -4.19 -3.29
C TYR A 7 -3.50 -3.89 -4.12
N VAL A 8 -2.69 -2.97 -3.62
CA VAL A 8 -1.36 -2.64 -4.16
C VAL A 8 -0.34 -2.63 -3.03
N TRP A 9 0.87 -3.07 -3.32
CA TRP A 9 2.01 -2.81 -2.45
C TRP A 9 2.63 -1.45 -2.81
N ARG A 10 3.09 -0.69 -1.81
CA ARG A 10 3.83 0.55 -2.02
C ARG A 10 4.95 0.69 -0.99
N PRO A 11 6.20 0.97 -1.41
CA PRO A 11 7.23 1.43 -0.49
C PRO A 11 6.85 2.84 -0.05
N VAL A 12 6.49 2.96 1.22
CA VAL A 12 6.32 4.24 1.90
C VAL A 12 7.38 4.29 3.00
N PRO A 13 7.85 5.46 3.45
CA PRO A 13 9.13 5.58 4.14
C PRO A 13 9.35 4.52 5.24
N GLY A 14 10.34 3.64 5.03
CA GLY A 14 10.80 2.64 5.99
C GLY A 14 10.32 1.19 5.79
N LYS A 15 9.22 0.94 5.04
CA LYS A 15 8.73 -0.42 4.71
C LYS A 15 7.82 -0.43 3.46
N ARG A 16 7.71 -1.59 2.80
CA ARG A 16 6.64 -1.86 1.81
C ARG A 16 5.35 -2.25 2.53
N HIS A 17 4.30 -1.45 2.35
CA HIS A 17 2.98 -1.69 2.92
C HIS A 17 1.98 -2.07 1.83
N ALA A 18 0.94 -2.82 2.21
CA ALA A 18 -0.18 -3.12 1.33
C ALA A 18 -1.33 -2.15 1.62
N PHE A 19 -1.89 -1.58 0.56
CA PHE A 19 -3.02 -0.65 0.60
C PHE A 19 -4.17 -1.20 -0.25
N PRO A 20 -5.43 -0.91 0.10
CA PRO A 20 -6.55 -1.12 -0.81
C PRO A 20 -6.30 -0.40 -2.14
N VAL A 21 -6.69 -0.99 -3.27
CA VAL A 21 -6.49 -0.35 -4.59
C VAL A 21 -7.15 1.03 -4.64
N ALA A 22 -8.25 1.23 -3.92
CA ALA A 22 -8.97 2.50 -3.84
C ALA A 22 -8.10 3.63 -3.27
N ALA A 23 -7.11 3.32 -2.42
CA ALA A 23 -6.19 4.31 -1.87
C ALA A 23 -5.37 5.03 -2.96
N THR A 24 -5.16 4.39 -4.11
CA THR A 24 -4.46 5.00 -5.26
C THR A 24 -5.28 6.05 -6.01
N LYS A 25 -6.58 6.17 -5.68
CA LYS A 25 -7.52 7.13 -6.29
C LYS A 25 -7.87 8.30 -5.36
N LEU A 26 -7.36 8.29 -4.13
CA LEU A 26 -7.54 9.39 -3.19
C LEU A 26 -6.88 10.66 -3.73
N ASP A 27 -7.42 11.81 -3.32
CA ASP A 27 -6.79 13.09 -3.61
C ASP A 27 -5.39 13.13 -2.95
N PRO A 28 -4.38 13.76 -3.58
CA PRO A 28 -2.99 13.70 -3.09
C PRO A 28 -2.80 14.17 -1.63
N GLU A 29 -3.66 15.07 -1.18
CA GLU A 29 -3.67 15.67 0.16
C GLU A 29 -4.41 14.82 1.20
N GLU A 30 -5.16 13.81 0.77
CA GLU A 30 -5.83 12.87 1.67
C GLU A 30 -4.85 11.87 2.28
N THR A 31 -5.33 11.14 3.28
CA THR A 31 -4.57 10.10 3.96
C THR A 31 -4.96 8.72 3.42
N ALA A 32 -3.98 7.95 2.99
CA ALA A 32 -4.11 6.54 2.66
C ALA A 32 -3.74 5.67 3.87
N THR A 33 -4.60 4.71 4.19
CA THR A 33 -4.38 3.75 5.28
C THR A 33 -4.01 2.38 4.72
N ALA A 34 -2.87 1.84 5.17
CA ALA A 34 -2.45 0.48 4.87
C ALA A 34 -3.25 -0.54 5.68
N TYR A 35 -3.23 -1.81 5.27
CA TYR A 35 -3.90 -2.88 6.01
C TYR A 35 -3.37 -3.09 7.44
N CYS A 36 -2.12 -2.72 7.72
CA CYS A 36 -1.58 -2.72 9.09
C CYS A 36 -1.96 -1.47 9.91
N GLY A 37 -2.79 -0.58 9.37
CA GLY A 37 -3.18 0.69 10.01
C GLY A 37 -2.18 1.83 9.87
N ALA A 38 -1.08 1.65 9.12
CA ALA A 38 -0.13 2.74 8.86
C ALA A 38 -0.78 3.79 7.93
N GLU A 39 -0.63 5.06 8.29
CA GLU A 39 -1.21 6.20 7.56
C GLU A 39 -0.12 7.00 6.86
N VAL A 40 -0.37 7.37 5.61
CA VAL A 40 0.53 8.19 4.80
C VAL A 40 -0.28 9.14 3.91
N GLU A 41 0.31 10.26 3.52
CA GLU A 41 -0.24 11.11 2.46
C GLU A 41 -0.42 10.29 1.17
N ALA A 42 -1.58 10.41 0.53
CA ALA A 42 -1.91 9.65 -0.68
C ALA A 42 -0.92 9.93 -1.82
N ALA A 43 -0.36 11.15 -1.90
CA ALA A 43 0.72 11.49 -2.82
C ALA A 43 1.92 10.52 -2.75
N LYS A 44 2.26 10.02 -1.56
CA LYS A 44 3.38 9.08 -1.36
C LYS A 44 3.14 7.69 -1.93
N LEU A 45 1.88 7.33 -2.25
CA LEU A 45 1.60 6.10 -2.98
C LEU A 45 2.02 6.17 -4.46
N HIS A 46 2.27 7.38 -4.97
CA HIS A 46 2.66 7.62 -6.36
C HIS A 46 4.12 8.08 -6.49
N ASP A 47 4.72 8.61 -5.42
CA ASP A 47 6.14 9.00 -5.36
C ASP A 47 7.06 7.79 -5.11
N LEU A 48 7.18 6.93 -6.13
CA LEU A 48 7.87 5.65 -6.03
C LEU A 48 9.34 5.77 -6.42
N ASN A 49 10.24 5.54 -5.46
CA ASN A 49 11.65 5.26 -5.74
C ASN A 49 11.83 3.76 -6.10
N GLU A 50 12.31 3.47 -7.30
CA GLU A 50 12.54 2.09 -7.78
C GLU A 50 13.46 1.29 -6.85
N ILE A 51 14.48 1.92 -6.27
CA ILE A 51 15.41 1.25 -5.34
C ILE A 51 14.70 0.82 -4.06
N ALA A 52 13.72 1.60 -3.59
CA ALA A 52 12.97 1.29 -2.38
C ALA A 52 12.16 -0.02 -2.53
N TRP A 53 11.77 -0.39 -3.75
CA TRP A 53 11.12 -1.67 -4.00
C TRP A 53 12.02 -2.88 -3.74
N ILE A 54 13.34 -2.70 -3.82
CA ILE A 54 14.33 -3.75 -3.58
C ILE A 54 14.77 -3.73 -2.13
N LEU A 55 15.09 -2.54 -1.60
CA LEU A 55 15.74 -2.40 -0.29
C LEU A 55 14.77 -2.37 0.88
N GLU A 56 13.57 -1.82 0.71
CA GLU A 56 12.65 -1.66 1.84
C GLU A 56 12.08 -3.02 2.24
N PRO A 57 12.11 -3.38 3.53
CA PRO A 57 11.54 -4.64 3.99
C PRO A 57 10.02 -4.64 3.81
N THR A 58 9.44 -5.81 3.60
CA THR A 58 7.99 -5.93 3.52
C THR A 58 7.36 -5.88 4.91
N CYS A 59 6.28 -5.14 5.09
CA CYS A 59 5.51 -5.13 6.33
C CYS A 59 4.84 -6.49 6.55
N MET A 60 5.28 -7.23 7.57
CA MET A 60 4.75 -8.55 7.89
C MET A 60 3.32 -8.51 8.44
N ASP A 61 2.90 -7.41 9.07
CA ASP A 61 1.52 -7.24 9.55
C ASP A 61 0.54 -7.09 8.38
N CYS A 62 0.93 -6.33 7.33
CA CYS A 62 0.17 -6.27 6.08
C CYS A 62 0.07 -7.65 5.43
N TRP A 63 1.18 -8.40 5.42
CA TRP A 63 1.21 -9.76 4.88
C TRP A 63 0.27 -10.70 5.63
N LYS A 64 0.31 -10.66 6.96
CA LYS A 64 -0.56 -11.46 7.82
C LYS A 64 -2.02 -11.08 7.60
N HIS A 65 -2.34 -9.79 7.56
CA HIS A 65 -3.70 -9.33 7.28
C HIS A 65 -4.23 -9.88 5.96
N LEU A 66 -3.44 -9.79 4.87
CA LEU A 66 -3.85 -10.33 3.57
C LEU A 66 -3.97 -11.86 3.55
N ALA A 67 -3.21 -12.56 4.39
CA ALA A 67 -3.28 -14.02 4.50
C ALA A 67 -4.52 -14.47 5.29
N ASP A 68 -4.87 -13.74 6.36
CA ASP A 68 -5.98 -14.05 7.26
C ASP A 68 -7.33 -13.54 6.69
N ASP A 69 -7.33 -12.39 6.02
CA ASP A 69 -8.51 -11.72 5.45
C ASP A 69 -8.21 -11.13 4.05
N PRO A 70 -8.14 -12.00 3.01
CA PRO A 70 -7.85 -11.54 1.67
C PRO A 70 -9.01 -10.68 1.11
N PRO A 71 -8.72 -9.49 0.55
CA PRO A 71 -9.77 -8.64 -0.01
C PRO A 71 -10.48 -9.32 -1.19
N ALA A 72 -11.81 -9.20 -1.20
CA ALA A 72 -12.68 -9.81 -2.22
C ALA A 72 -12.29 -9.37 -3.64
N ARG A 73 -12.28 -10.33 -4.57
CA ARG A 73 -11.92 -10.13 -5.99
C ARG A 73 -12.98 -9.38 -6.77
#